data_AF-A0A1G6X3M6-F1
#
_entry.id   AF-A0A1G6X3M6-F1
#
_cell.length_a   1.000
_cell.length_b   1.000
_cell.length_c   1.000
_cell.angle_alpha   90.00
_cell.angle_beta   90.00
_cell.angle_gamma   90.00
#
_symmetry.space_group_name_H-M   'P 1'
#
loop_
_entity.id
_entity.type
_entity.pdbx_description
1 polymer ?
#
loop_
_entity_poly.entity_id
_entity_poly.type
_entity_poly.pdbx_seq_one_letter_code
_entity_poly.pdbx_strand_id
1 'polypeptide(L)'
;MPHDTIAQADALSCFPELNDLPANGNRWGFHSLSEPGAVFGVAASRAHPDYTDAVFVFEHRHVLGIRVAPGRGGGIVWMRHGDGIAEIARELVEVPAPGEPGAPGSILPVDALIGDYTILDR
;
A
#
# COMPACT_ATOMS: atom_id res chain seq x y z
N MET A 1 -12.95 -0.41 -6.42
CA MET A 1 -12.69 -1.82 -6.08
C MET A 1 -13.28 -2.10 -4.72
N PRO A 2 -14.29 -2.99 -4.60
CA PRO A 2 -14.71 -3.47 -3.29
C PRO A 2 -13.53 -4.21 -2.64
N HIS A 3 -13.28 -3.92 -1.37
CA HIS A 3 -12.24 -4.57 -0.58
C HIS A 3 -12.87 -5.01 0.73
N ASP A 4 -12.74 -6.29 1.04
CA ASP A 4 -13.21 -6.85 2.29
C ASP A 4 -11.99 -7.13 3.15
N THR A 5 -12.03 -6.72 4.41
CA THR A 5 -11.01 -7.08 5.39
C THR A 5 -11.07 -8.60 5.60
N ILE A 6 -9.94 -9.26 5.45
CA ILE A 6 -9.81 -10.71 5.64
C ILE A 6 -8.95 -11.02 6.85
N ALA A 7 -9.15 -12.19 7.46
CA ALA A 7 -8.28 -12.63 8.54
C ALA A 7 -6.87 -12.89 7.98
N GLN A 8 -5.85 -12.64 8.79
CA GLN A 8 -4.47 -12.92 8.43
C GLN A 8 -4.28 -14.38 8.00
N ALA A 9 -4.89 -15.33 8.69
CA ALA A 9 -4.79 -16.75 8.35
C ALA A 9 -5.32 -17.05 6.93
N ASP A 10 -6.38 -16.37 6.50
CA ASP A 10 -6.95 -16.55 5.15
C ASP A 10 -6.04 -15.91 4.10
N ALA A 11 -5.51 -14.71 4.39
CA ALA A 11 -4.54 -14.03 3.53
C ALA A 11 -3.27 -14.89 3.32
N LEU A 12 -2.72 -15.44 4.40
CA LEU A 12 -1.55 -16.31 4.37
C LEU A 12 -1.81 -17.67 3.70
N SER A 13 -3.05 -18.17 3.76
CA SER A 13 -3.43 -19.40 3.05
C SER A 13 -3.44 -19.20 1.54
N CYS A 14 -3.84 -18.01 1.07
CA CYS A 14 -3.80 -17.67 -0.35
C CYS A 14 -2.39 -17.22 -0.80
N PHE A 15 -1.66 -16.48 0.03
CA PHE A 15 -0.36 -15.89 -0.27
C PHE A 15 0.61 -16.12 0.90
N PRO A 16 1.26 -17.29 0.98
CA PRO A 16 2.14 -17.65 2.09
C PRO A 16 3.33 -16.70 2.28
N GLU A 17 3.76 -16.04 1.20
CA GLU A 17 4.88 -15.09 1.17
C GLU A 17 4.62 -13.83 2.00
N LEU A 18 3.35 -13.54 2.33
CA LEU A 18 2.99 -12.46 3.25
C LEU A 18 3.50 -12.70 4.68
N ASN A 19 3.94 -13.92 5.02
CA ASN A 19 4.64 -14.19 6.28
C ASN A 19 5.98 -13.44 6.39
N ASP A 20 6.59 -13.06 5.27
CA ASP A 20 7.87 -12.36 5.27
C ASP A 20 7.72 -10.85 5.53
N LEU A 21 6.49 -10.36 5.71
CA LEU A 21 6.25 -8.97 6.03
C LEU A 21 6.86 -8.63 7.40
N PRO A 22 7.72 -7.60 7.48
CA PRO A 22 8.43 -7.25 8.70
C PRO A 22 7.46 -6.76 9.79
N ALA A 23 7.56 -7.39 10.96
CA ALA A 23 6.76 -7.10 12.15
C ALA A 23 7.39 -6.00 13.02
N ASN A 24 7.53 -4.78 12.48
CA ASN A 24 8.06 -3.64 13.25
C ASN A 24 6.94 -2.72 13.73
N GLY A 25 6.63 -2.78 15.04
CA GLY A 25 5.74 -1.84 15.75
C GLY A 25 4.25 -2.03 15.46
N ASN A 26 3.81 -1.70 14.25
CA ASN A 26 2.40 -1.76 13.85
C ASN A 26 2.09 -3.07 13.13
N ARG A 27 0.92 -3.65 13.41
CA ARG A 27 0.45 -4.88 12.74
C ARG A 27 -0.08 -4.56 11.35
N TRP A 28 0.20 -5.46 10.42
CA TRP A 28 -0.39 -5.44 9.08
C TRP A 28 -1.87 -5.84 9.14
N GLY A 29 -2.73 -5.05 8.50
CA GLY A 29 -4.09 -5.41 8.15
C GLY A 29 -4.12 -6.01 6.75
N PHE A 30 -4.99 -6.99 6.51
CA PHE A 30 -5.09 -7.68 5.22
C PHE A 30 -6.47 -7.48 4.62
N HIS A 31 -6.51 -7.22 3.32
CA HIS A 31 -7.74 -6.98 2.57
C HIS A 31 -7.72 -7.80 1.28
N SER A 32 -8.81 -8.50 1.01
CA SER A 32 -8.98 -9.20 -0.26
C SER A 32 -9.32 -8.19 -1.35
N LEU A 33 -8.65 -8.32 -2.49
CA LEU A 33 -8.96 -7.60 -3.71
C LEU A 33 -9.69 -8.56 -4.64
N SER A 34 -11.00 -8.38 -4.71
CA SER A 34 -11.87 -9.22 -5.53
C SER A 34 -12.48 -8.38 -6.64
N GLU A 35 -12.41 -8.89 -7.86
CA GLU A 35 -13.34 -8.49 -8.91
C GLU A 35 -14.55 -9.43 -8.90
N PRO A 36 -15.72 -9.01 -9.40
CA PRO A 36 -16.86 -9.90 -9.53
C PRO A 36 -16.48 -11.17 -10.32
N GLY A 37 -16.32 -12.29 -9.62
CA GLY A 37 -16.00 -13.61 -10.21
C GLY A 37 -14.59 -14.14 -9.96
N ALA A 38 -13.66 -13.38 -9.39
CA ALA A 38 -12.32 -13.88 -9.03
C ALA A 38 -11.63 -13.04 -7.93
N VAL A 39 -10.95 -13.72 -7.00
CA VAL A 39 -9.97 -13.07 -6.12
C VAL A 39 -8.72 -12.81 -6.96
N PHE A 40 -8.39 -11.54 -7.16
CA PHE A 40 -7.29 -11.12 -8.02
C PHE A 40 -6.02 -10.81 -7.22
N GLY A 41 -6.15 -10.52 -5.92
CA GLY A 41 -5.00 -10.22 -5.08
C GLY A 41 -5.32 -9.98 -3.60
N VAL A 42 -4.28 -9.63 -2.85
CA VAL A 42 -4.36 -9.19 -1.45
C VAL A 42 -3.64 -7.86 -1.30
N ALA A 43 -4.23 -6.95 -0.53
CA ALA A 43 -3.54 -5.77 -0.02
C ALA A 43 -3.22 -5.97 1.45
N ALA A 44 -1.95 -5.85 1.81
CA ALA A 44 -1.52 -5.69 3.20
C ALA A 44 -1.30 -4.19 3.45
N SER A 45 -1.89 -3.63 4.50
CA SER A 45 -1.72 -2.24 4.87
C SER A 45 -1.21 -2.11 6.31
N ARG A 46 -0.41 -1.09 6.57
CA ARG A 46 0.10 -0.77 7.90
C ARG A 46 0.02 0.74 8.09
N ALA A 47 -0.93 1.15 8.91
CA ALA A 47 -1.15 2.54 9.23
C ALA A 47 -0.16 3.02 10.31
N HIS A 48 0.36 4.22 10.11
CA HIS A 48 1.11 5.01 11.08
C HIS A 48 0.39 6.36 11.28
N PRO A 49 0.75 7.17 12.29
CA PRO A 49 0.12 8.47 12.51
C PRO A 49 0.21 9.41 11.30
N ASP A 50 1.36 9.40 10.61
CA ASP A 50 1.67 10.38 9.56
C ASP A 50 1.70 9.79 8.14
N TYR A 51 1.51 8.47 7.99
CA TYR A 51 1.51 7.81 6.69
C TYR A 51 0.92 6.39 6.77
N THR A 52 0.59 5.83 5.62
CA THR A 52 0.18 4.44 5.48
C THR A 52 1.11 3.74 4.51
N ASP A 53 1.67 2.62 4.96
CA ASP A 53 2.36 1.66 4.11
C ASP A 53 1.32 0.69 3.54
N ALA A 54 1.44 0.34 2.26
CA ALA A 54 0.66 -0.73 1.67
C ALA A 54 1.50 -1.57 0.71
N VAL A 55 1.26 -2.88 0.71
CA VAL A 55 1.82 -3.85 -0.22
C VAL A 55 0.65 -4.56 -0.89
N PHE A 56 0.55 -4.42 -2.21
CA PHE A 56 -0.41 -5.13 -3.04
C PHE A 56 0.27 -6.31 -3.68
N VAL A 57 -0.38 -7.47 -3.63
CA VAL A 57 0.07 -8.71 -4.28
C VAL A 57 -1.02 -9.14 -5.23
N PHE A 58 -0.68 -9.20 -6.52
CA PHE A 58 -1.57 -9.66 -7.59
C PHE A 58 -0.99 -10.92 -8.23
N GLU A 59 -1.85 -11.92 -8.50
CA GLU A 59 -1.51 -13.17 -9.21
C GLU A 59 -0.20 -13.83 -8.74
N HIS A 60 0.14 -13.71 -7.44
CA HIS A 60 1.34 -14.27 -6.79
C HIS A 60 2.69 -13.79 -7.32
N ARG A 61 2.71 -12.83 -8.26
CA ARG A 61 3.95 -12.40 -8.93
C ARG A 61 4.11 -10.91 -9.05
N HIS A 62 3.01 -10.16 -8.98
CA HIS A 62 3.08 -8.72 -9.15
C HIS A 62 2.90 -8.04 -7.81
N VAL A 63 4.00 -7.53 -7.27
CA VAL A 63 4.05 -6.85 -5.99
C VAL A 63 4.20 -5.36 -6.22
N LEU A 64 3.34 -4.57 -5.57
CA LEU A 64 3.43 -3.13 -5.54
C LEU A 64 3.49 -2.66 -4.09
N GLY A 65 4.61 -2.06 -3.69
CA GLY A 65 4.74 -1.37 -2.41
C GLY A 65 4.50 0.12 -2.59
N ILE A 66 3.71 0.72 -1.71
CA ILE A 66 3.49 2.17 -1.67
C ILE A 66 3.56 2.71 -0.24
N ARG A 67 3.99 3.96 -0.12
CA ARG A 67 3.76 4.79 1.06
C ARG A 67 2.91 5.99 0.67
N VAL A 68 1.83 6.20 1.41
CA VAL A 68 0.93 7.33 1.22
C VAL A 68 0.99 8.24 2.45
N ALA A 69 1.32 9.51 2.24
CA ALA A 69 1.26 10.55 3.27
C ALA A 69 -0.01 11.40 3.08
N PRO A 70 -0.83 11.62 4.12
CA PRO A 70 -2.00 12.49 4.05
C PRO A 70 -1.61 13.97 4.05
N GLY A 71 -2.58 14.84 3.68
CA GLY A 71 -2.43 16.30 3.80
C GLY A 71 -2.04 17.03 2.51
N ARG A 72 -2.00 18.37 2.59
CA ARG A 72 -1.72 19.26 1.45
C ARG A 72 -0.25 19.13 1.03
N GLY A 73 0.00 18.67 -0.19
CA GLY A 73 1.34 18.30 -0.67
C GLY A 73 1.76 16.87 -0.31
N GLY A 74 0.90 16.11 0.37
CA GLY A 74 1.04 14.66 0.55
C GLY A 74 0.75 13.89 -0.75
N GLY A 75 0.53 12.58 -0.63
CA GLY A 75 0.25 11.69 -1.76
C GLY A 75 1.10 10.43 -1.70
N ILE A 76 1.37 9.83 -2.85
CA ILE A 76 2.31 8.71 -2.94
C ILE A 76 3.71 9.30 -2.84
N VAL A 77 4.37 9.06 -1.71
CA VAL A 77 5.74 9.54 -1.44
C VAL A 77 6.78 8.47 -1.73
N TRP A 78 6.37 7.21 -1.84
CA TRP A 78 7.22 6.13 -2.29
C TRP A 78 6.39 5.09 -3.02
N MET A 79 6.95 4.53 -4.08
CA MET A 79 6.34 3.48 -4.87
C MET A 79 7.42 2.59 -5.47
N ARG A 80 7.23 1.27 -5.38
CA ARG A 80 8.08 0.29 -6.06
C ARG A 80 7.27 -0.91 -6.54
N HIS A 81 7.58 -1.34 -7.75
CA HIS A 81 7.09 -2.59 -8.32
C HIS A 81 8.19 -3.65 -8.30
N GLY A 82 7.81 -4.91 -8.13
CA GLY A 82 8.72 -6.04 -8.23
C GLY A 82 8.00 -7.37 -8.08
N ASP A 83 8.77 -8.45 -7.99
CA ASP A 83 8.23 -9.81 -7.90
C ASP A 83 8.38 -10.43 -6.50
N GLY A 84 9.09 -9.75 -5.59
CA GLY A 84 9.40 -10.24 -4.24
C GLY A 84 8.72 -9.45 -3.12
N ILE A 85 7.80 -10.07 -2.39
CA ILE A 85 7.08 -9.45 -1.26
C ILE A 85 8.05 -9.01 -0.16
N ALA A 86 8.93 -9.92 0.27
CA ALA A 86 9.90 -9.64 1.33
C ALA A 86 10.84 -8.48 0.98
N GLU A 87 11.29 -8.41 -0.27
CA GLU A 87 12.19 -7.37 -0.74
C GLU A 87 11.50 -6.00 -0.74
N ILE A 88 10.32 -5.92 -1.36
CA ILE A 88 9.53 -4.69 -1.43
C ILE A 88 9.14 -4.21 -0.04
N ALA A 89 8.69 -5.12 0.82
CA ALA A 89 8.28 -4.79 2.18
C ALA A 89 9.47 -4.33 3.05
N ARG A 90 10.64 -4.98 2.93
CA ARG A 90 11.85 -4.56 3.64
C ARG A 90 12.25 -3.15 3.25
N GLU A 91 12.33 -2.87 1.95
CA GLU A 91 12.66 -1.53 1.48
C GLU A 91 11.64 -0.49 1.96
N LEU A 92 10.34 -0.80 1.90
CA LEU A 92 9.28 0.08 2.38
C LEU A 92 9.44 0.46 3.86
N VAL A 93 9.86 -0.49 4.71
CA VAL A 93 10.13 -0.22 6.14
C VAL A 93 11.41 0.60 6.35
N GLU A 94 12.39 0.47 5.45
CA GLU A 94 13.64 1.23 5.48
C GLU A 94 13.47 2.66 4.94
N VAL A 95 12.38 2.97 4.21
CA VAL A 95 12.07 4.34 3.78
C VAL A 95 11.89 5.24 5.02
N PRO A 96 12.60 6.38 5.12
CA PRO A 96 12.38 7.35 6.21
C PRO A 96 10.94 7.87 6.25
N ALA A 97 10.46 8.25 7.43
CA ALA A 97 9.11 8.77 7.54
C ALA A 97 8.99 10.12 6.78
N PRO A 98 7.82 10.45 6.21
CA PRO A 98 7.62 11.74 5.56
C PRO A 98 8.00 12.90 6.50
N GLY A 99 8.80 13.84 6.00
CA GLY A 99 9.31 14.97 6.80
C GLY A 99 10.61 14.71 7.55
N GLU A 100 11.10 13.47 7.59
CA GLU A 100 12.42 13.15 8.14
C GLU A 100 13.55 13.42 7.12
N PRO A 101 14.79 13.66 7.59
CA PRO A 101 15.94 13.78 6.71
C PRO A 101 16.12 12.56 5.80
N GLY A 102 16.22 12.79 4.49
CA GLY A 102 16.37 11.71 3.50
C GLY A 102 15.06 11.05 3.07
N ALA A 103 13.91 11.50 3.59
CA ALA A 103 12.61 11.06 3.10
C ALA A 103 12.41 11.49 1.63
N PRO A 104 11.86 10.62 0.77
CA PRO A 104 11.57 10.98 -0.60
C PRO A 104 10.48 12.07 -0.67
N GLY A 105 10.53 12.88 -1.73
CA GLY A 105 9.45 13.82 -2.06
C GLY A 105 8.21 13.11 -2.63
N SER A 106 7.09 13.83 -2.70
CA SER A 106 5.86 13.31 -3.31
C SER A 106 6.09 12.96 -4.79
N ILE A 107 5.86 11.71 -5.15
CA ILE A 107 5.93 11.17 -6.51
C ILE A 107 4.62 11.47 -7.24
N LEU A 108 3.49 11.29 -6.53
CA LEU A 108 2.16 11.61 -7.04
C LEU A 108 1.38 12.35 -5.95
N PRO A 109 1.23 13.68 -6.07
CA PRO A 109 0.56 14.46 -5.05
C PRO A 109 -0.95 14.16 -5.02
N VAL A 110 -1.56 14.27 -3.84
CA VAL A 110 -3.02 14.12 -3.68
C VAL A 110 -3.80 15.00 -4.66
N ASP A 111 -3.33 16.22 -4.92
CA ASP A 111 -3.98 17.16 -5.85
C ASP A 111 -4.00 16.63 -7.30
N ALA A 112 -3.01 15.83 -7.69
CA ALA A 112 -2.98 15.16 -9.01
C ALA A 112 -3.93 13.96 -9.10
N LEU A 113 -4.35 13.39 -7.96
CA LEU A 113 -5.37 12.33 -7.89
C LEU A 113 -6.80 12.90 -7.85
N ILE A 114 -6.98 14.16 -7.45
CA ILE A 114 -8.28 14.85 -7.34
C ILE A 114 -8.59 15.67 -8.61
N GLY A 115 -7.61 15.89 -9.48
CA GLY A 115 -7.74 16.66 -10.71
C GLY A 115 -8.57 15.99 -11.81
N ASP A 116 -9.90 15.93 -11.62
CA ASP A 116 -10.94 16.04 -12.65
C ASP A 116 -12.39 16.04 -12.06
N TYR A 117 -12.58 16.49 -10.82
CA TYR A 117 -13.92 16.70 -10.22
C TYR A 117 -14.30 18.18 -10.07
N THR A 118 -13.84 19.04 -10.97
CA THR A 118 -14.38 20.41 -11.10
C THR A 118 -15.20 20.54 -12.38
N ILE A 119 -16.28 19.75 -12.49
CA ILE A 119 -17.37 20.08 -13.41
C ILE A 119 -18.43 20.83 -12.60
N LEU A 120 -18.50 22.14 -12.90
CA LEU A 120 -19.66 23.04 -12.83
C LEU A 120 -20.71 22.75 -11.75
N ASP A 121 -20.75 23.62 -10.73
CA ASP A 121 -22.04 24.20 -10.35
C ASP A 121 -21.83 25.70 -10.12
N ARG A 122 -22.59 26.49 -10.90
CA ARG A 122 -22.56 27.95 -10.96
C ARG A 122 -23.96 28.43 -10.65
#